data_AF-A0A1R4ERK4-F1
#
_entry.id   AF-A0A1R4ERK4-F1
#
_cell.length_a   1.000
_cell.length_b   1.000
_cell.length_c   1.000
_cell.angle_alpha   90.00
_cell.angle_beta   90.00
_cell.angle_gamma   90.00
#
_symmetry.space_group_name_H-M   'P 1'
#
loop_
_entity.id
_entity.type
_entity.pdbx_description
1 polymer ?
#
loop_
_entity_poly.entity_id
_entity_poly.type
_entity_poly.pdbx_seq_one_letter_code
_entity_poly.pdbx_strand_id
1 'polypeptide(L)'
;MDIGWKIATAGAGAVAGIAANKILAKGWVAVTGHEPPEIVDGDDSVSLVEIVIFSAVSGAVVGLLRQVVMRRAAKWYKPATLAKDVDA
;
A
#
# COMPACT_ATOMS: atom_id res chain seq x y z
N MET A 1 24.82 4.85 4.55
CA MET A 1 23.36 4.95 4.35
C MET A 1 22.96 6.36 4.77
N ASP A 2 22.59 7.19 3.81
CA ASP A 2 22.45 8.64 3.99
C ASP A 2 21.27 8.98 4.91
N ILE A 3 21.55 9.76 5.94
CA ILE A 3 20.56 10.15 6.96
C ILE A 3 19.38 10.90 6.35
N GLY A 4 19.60 11.66 5.26
CA GLY A 4 18.54 12.35 4.52
C GLY A 4 17.54 11.39 3.87
N TRP A 5 18.00 10.26 3.34
CA TRP A 5 17.12 9.22 2.81
C TRP A 5 16.28 8.57 3.91
N LYS A 6 16.87 8.34 5.09
CA LYS A 6 16.14 7.82 6.26
C LYS A 6 15.04 8.78 6.72
N ILE A 7 15.32 10.08 6.78
CA ILE A 7 14.33 11.08 7.20
C ILE A 7 13.22 11.21 6.15
N ALA A 8 13.58 11.23 4.86
CA ALA A 8 12.60 11.31 3.78
C ALA A 8 11.66 10.10 3.78
N THR A 9 12.21 8.88 3.90
CA THR A 9 11.42 7.64 3.97
C THR A 9 10.57 7.55 5.24
N ALA A 10 11.11 7.98 6.39
CA ALA A 10 10.35 8.05 7.64
C ALA A 10 9.19 9.06 7.55
N GLY A 11 9.43 10.25 7.02
CA GLY A 11 8.40 11.26 6.80
C GLY A 11 7.32 10.81 5.83
N ALA A 12 7.72 10.19 4.71
CA ALA A 12 6.79 9.60 3.75
C ALA A 12 5.94 8.49 4.40
N GLY A 13 6.55 7.63 5.23
CA GLY A 13 5.85 6.60 5.98
C GLY A 13 4.82 7.17 6.96
N ALA A 14 5.17 8.23 7.69
CA ALA A 14 4.26 8.89 8.62
C ALA A 14 3.02 9.48 7.92
N VAL A 15 3.23 10.19 6.81
CA VAL A 15 2.13 10.75 6.01
C VAL A 15 1.27 9.63 5.42
N ALA A 16 1.89 8.57 4.91
CA ALA A 16 1.17 7.40 4.40
C ALA A 16 0.33 6.73 5.49
N GLY A 17 0.86 6.59 6.71
CA GLY A 17 0.12 6.03 7.85
C GLY A 17 -1.13 6.84 8.20
N ILE A 18 -1.01 8.17 8.25
CA ILE A 18 -2.15 9.07 8.49
C ILE A 18 -3.21 8.91 7.40
N ALA A 19 -2.79 8.84 6.13
CA ALA A 19 -3.70 8.65 5.01
C ALA A 19 -4.41 7.29 5.06
N ALA A 20 -3.66 6.22 5.36
CA ALA A 20 -4.19 4.87 5.51
C ALA A 20 -5.27 4.79 6.58
N ASN A 21 -5.03 5.37 7.76
CA ASN A 21 -6.00 5.40 8.85
C ASN A 21 -7.32 6.09 8.44
N LYS A 22 -7.25 7.21 7.70
CA LYS A 22 -8.45 7.89 7.20
C LYS A 22 -9.20 7.06 6.15
N ILE A 23 -8.48 6.40 5.26
CA ILE A 23 -9.09 5.55 4.23
C ILE A 23 -9.78 4.35 4.88
N LEU A 24 -9.12 3.69 5.84
CA LEU A 24 -9.68 2.59 6.60
C LEU A 24 -10.91 3.01 7.39
N ALA A 25 -10.85 4.15 8.09
CA ALA A 25 -12.00 4.67 8.84
C ALA A 25 -13.21 4.91 7.93
N LYS A 26 -12.99 5.53 6.77
CA LYS A 26 -14.06 5.76 5.78
C LYS A 26 -14.58 4.48 5.15
N GLY A 27 -13.69 3.54 4.83
CA GLY A 27 -14.08 2.23 4.29
C GLY A 27 -14.92 1.42 5.28
N TRP A 28 -14.57 1.49 6.56
CA TRP A 28 -15.31 0.83 7.62
C TRP A 28 -16.72 1.40 7.78
N VAL A 29 -16.85 2.73 7.87
CA VAL A 29 -18.17 3.39 7.92
C VAL A 29 -18.97 3.09 6.66
N ALA A 30 -18.35 3.04 5.49
CA ALA A 30 -19.04 2.75 4.23
C ALA A 30 -19.62 1.33 4.19
N VAL A 31 -18.96 0.34 4.80
CA VAL A 31 -19.41 -1.06 4.80
C VAL A 31 -20.34 -1.35 5.99
N THR A 32 -20.03 -0.82 7.18
CA THR A 32 -20.71 -1.17 8.43
C THR A 32 -21.70 -0.12 8.93
N GLY A 33 -21.63 1.11 8.41
CA GLY A 33 -22.49 2.23 8.82
C GLY A 33 -22.13 2.87 10.16
N HIS A 34 -21.13 2.35 10.89
CA HIS A 34 -20.77 2.80 12.23
C HIS A 34 -19.30 3.24 12.29
N GLU A 35 -18.96 4.06 13.29
CA GLU A 35 -17.57 4.48 13.51
C GLU A 35 -16.68 3.27 13.80
N PRO A 36 -15.43 3.26 13.27
CA PRO A 36 -14.52 2.13 13.45
C PRO A 36 -14.23 1.92 14.93
N PRO A 37 -14.34 0.67 15.44
CA PRO A 37 -13.94 0.38 16.81
C PRO A 37 -12.44 0.65 16.97
N GLU A 38 -12.07 1.34 18.05
CA GLU A 38 -10.67 1.44 18.45
C GLU A 38 -10.19 0.04 18.83
N ILE A 39 -9.22 -0.48 18.09
CA ILE A 39 -8.67 -1.81 18.36
C ILE A 39 -7.81 -1.70 19.61
N VAL A 40 -8.45 -1.99 20.75
CA VAL A 40 -7.77 -2.31 21.99
C VAL A 40 -7.30 -3.76 21.85
N ASP A 41 -6.00 -3.97 21.99
CA ASP A 41 -5.28 -5.23 21.76
C ASP A 41 -5.96 -6.46 22.39
N GLY A 42 -5.84 -7.62 21.72
CA GLY A 42 -5.77 -8.91 22.42
C GLY A 42 -6.84 -9.95 22.09
N ASP A 43 -6.88 -10.44 20.85
CA ASP A 43 -7.33 -11.82 20.62
C ASP A 43 -6.25 -12.56 19.82
N ASP A 44 -5.42 -13.30 20.54
CA ASP A 44 -4.30 -14.09 20.02
C ASP A 44 -4.75 -15.40 19.32
N SER A 45 -6.03 -15.55 18.98
CA SER A 45 -6.55 -16.77 18.34
C SER A 45 -7.04 -16.56 16.90
N VAL A 46 -6.19 -16.01 16.04
CA VAL A 46 -6.46 -15.95 14.60
C VAL A 46 -6.51 -17.37 14.00
N SER A 47 -7.65 -17.75 13.42
CA SER A 47 -7.86 -19.08 12.82
C SER A 47 -6.98 -19.30 11.58
N LEU A 48 -6.40 -20.50 11.42
CA LEU A 48 -5.61 -20.87 10.24
C LEU A 48 -6.39 -20.69 8.92
N VAL A 49 -7.69 -20.98 8.93
CA VAL A 49 -8.55 -20.81 7.75
C VAL A 49 -8.69 -19.33 7.40
N GLU A 50 -8.82 -18.48 8.41
CA GLU A 50 -8.93 -17.04 8.24
C GLU A 50 -7.64 -16.43 7.69
N ILE A 51 -6.48 -16.89 8.17
CA ILE A 51 -5.18 -16.51 7.61
C ILE A 51 -5.09 -16.88 6.13
N VAL A 52 -5.51 -18.10 5.75
CA VAL A 52 -5.48 -18.56 4.36
C VAL A 52 -6.40 -17.71 3.47
N ILE A 53 -7.63 -17.44 3.92
CA ILE A 53 -8.60 -16.63 3.17
C ILE A 53 -8.08 -15.18 3.05
N PHE A 54 -7.65 -14.58 4.15
CA PHE A 54 -7.10 -13.23 4.16
C PHE A 54 -5.88 -13.12 3.23
N SER A 55 -4.99 -14.11 3.27
CA SER A 55 -3.81 -14.15 2.41
C SER A 55 -4.18 -14.30 0.94
N ALA A 56 -5.16 -15.14 0.61
CA ALA A 56 -5.63 -15.30 -0.78
C ALA A 56 -6.22 -13.99 -1.32
N VAL A 57 -7.08 -13.34 -0.53
CA VAL A 57 -7.67 -12.05 -0.88
C VAL A 57 -6.59 -10.97 -1.01
N SER A 58 -5.71 -10.87 -0.01
CA SER A 58 -4.62 -9.90 -0.02
C SER A 58 -3.67 -10.11 -1.19
N GLY A 59 -3.32 -11.36 -1.49
CA GLY A 59 -2.48 -11.73 -2.64
C GLY A 59 -3.11 -11.30 -3.96
N ALA A 60 -4.41 -11.52 -4.13
CA ALA A 60 -5.14 -11.07 -5.32
C ALA A 60 -5.13 -9.54 -5.45
N VAL A 61 -5.42 -8.82 -4.35
CA VAL A 61 -5.40 -7.35 -4.32
C VAL A 61 -4.01 -6.82 -4.66
N VAL A 62 -2.95 -7.36 -4.05
CA VAL A 62 -1.57 -6.96 -4.32
C VAL A 62 -1.19 -7.22 -5.79
N GLY A 63 -1.63 -8.34 -6.35
CA GLY A 63 -1.44 -8.64 -7.77
C GLY A 63 -2.05 -7.58 -8.69
N LEU A 64 -3.29 -7.18 -8.41
CA LEU A 64 -3.97 -6.11 -9.15
C LEU A 64 -3.27 -4.76 -8.97
N LEU A 65 -2.89 -4.42 -7.73
CA LEU A 65 -2.17 -3.19 -7.43
C LEU A 65 -0.86 -3.12 -8.20
N ARG A 66 -0.07 -4.20 -8.26
CA ARG A 66 1.19 -4.23 -9.03
C ARG A 66 0.96 -3.90 -10.50
N GLN A 67 -0.10 -4.44 -11.10
CA GLN A 67 -0.45 -4.14 -12.49
C GLN A 67 -0.82 -2.66 -12.67
N VAL A 68 -1.62 -2.09 -11.77
CA VAL A 68 -2.00 -0.67 -11.81
C VAL A 68 -0.78 0.23 -11.60
N VAL A 69 0.07 -0.09 -10.62
CA VAL A 69 1.29 0.66 -10.31
C VAL A 69 2.23 0.63 -11.51
N MET A 70 2.49 -0.53 -12.11
CA MET A 70 3.36 -0.62 -13.29
C MET A 70 2.80 0.16 -14.49
N ARG A 71 1.48 0.11 -14.72
CA ARG A 71 0.82 0.92 -15.76
C ARG A 71 0.95 2.42 -15.50
N ARG A 72 0.82 2.84 -14.24
CA ARG A 72 0.99 4.25 -13.84
C ARG A 72 2.45 4.66 -13.94
N ALA A 73 3.37 3.83 -13.47
CA ALA A 73 4.80 4.05 -13.59
C ALA A 73 5.19 4.20 -15.07
N ALA A 74 4.77 3.32 -15.98
CA ALA A 74 5.05 3.45 -17.40
C ALA A 74 4.51 4.75 -18.03
N LYS A 75 3.40 5.29 -17.52
CA LYS A 75 2.85 6.58 -18.00
C LYS A 75 3.70 7.78 -17.54
N TRP A 76 4.34 7.69 -16.38
CA TRP A 76 5.14 8.74 -15.78
C TRP A 76 6.64 8.61 -16.04
N TYR A 77 7.11 7.38 -16.25
CA TYR A 77 8.49 7.00 -16.53
C TYR A 77 8.63 6.86 -18.05
N LYS A 78 8.86 7.98 -18.74
CA LYS A 78 9.51 7.97 -20.06
C LYS A 78 11.01 8.00 -19.78
N PRO A 79 11.74 6.87 -19.87
CA PRO A 79 13.17 6.90 -19.64
C PRO A 79 13.84 7.80 -20.70
N ALA A 80 14.52 8.85 -20.23
CA ALA A 80 15.32 9.75 -21.07
C ALA A 80 16.57 9.08 -21.67
N THR A 81 16.75 7.77 -21.45
CA THR A 81 17.93 7.00 -21.84
C THR A 81 17.79 6.22 -23.15
N LEU A 82 16.60 6.12 -23.76
CA LEU A 82 16.45 5.46 -25.07
C LEU A 82 16.92 6.33 -26.26
N ALA A 83 17.17 7.62 -26.03
CA ALA A 83 17.63 8.54 -27.08
C ALA A 83 19.16 8.55 -27.29
N LYS A 84 19.93 7.83 -26.46
CA LYS A 84 21.40 7.85 -26.54
C LYS A 84 22.03 6.60 -27.17
N ASP A 85 21.29 5.49 -27.25
CA ASP A 85 21.83 4.20 -27.71
C ASP A 85 21.34 3.77 -29.10
N VAL A 86 20.52 4.58 -29.79
CA VAL A 86 20.08 4.34 -31.18
C VAL A 86 21.00 5.03 -32.21
N ASP A 87 21.90 5.90 -31.76
CA ASP A 87 22.83 6.67 -32.61
C ASP A 87 24.33 6.36 -32.32
N ALA A 88 24.66 5.17 -31.80
CA ALA A 88 26.04 4.73 -31.54
C ALA A 88 26.41 3.45 -32.32
#